data_AF-A0A954FDD4-F1
#
_entry.id   AF-A0A954FDD4-F1
#
_cell.length_a   1.000
_cell.length_b   1.000
_cell.length_c   1.000
_cell.angle_alpha   90.00
_cell.angle_beta   90.00
_cell.angle_gamma   90.00
#
_symmetry.space_group_name_H-M   'P 1'
#
loop_
_entity.id
_entity.type
_entity.pdbx_description
1 polymer ?
#
loop_
_entity_poly.entity_id
_entity_poly.type
_entity_poly.pdbx_seq_one_letter_code
_entity_poly.pdbx_strand_id
1 'polypeptide(L)'
;MDESAPPTKASIEQSQVAAAENTRKLFSGLRVVSLLTLLSRILGMVRDIGMATLFGNGPIMDSFSVAFKLPNLMRRLLGEGALSTAFLPTFIRELENQGRESAWKLVTAVLFWLMIFSVMIVGAGEILLIFLSSLESASSEARQLYWLTGLLLPYLILICMAAQVNATLHALNHFSIPALLPTILNLFW
;
A
#
# COMPACT_ATOMS: atom_id res chain seq x y z
N MET A 1 -48.91 13.18 14.55
CA MET A 1 -49.04 12.92 13.11
C MET A 1 -48.24 14.03 12.45
N ASP A 2 -46.97 13.75 12.15
CA ASP A 2 -46.05 14.75 11.59
C ASP A 2 -46.25 14.77 10.07
N GLU A 3 -46.77 15.90 9.59
CA GLU A 3 -47.11 16.16 8.20
C GLU A 3 -45.84 16.57 7.45
N SER A 4 -45.04 15.58 7.06
CA SER A 4 -43.93 15.78 6.13
C SER A 4 -44.49 16.17 4.76
N ALA A 5 -44.54 17.46 4.49
CA ALA A 5 -44.93 18.00 3.19
C ALA A 5 -44.10 17.37 2.06
N PRO A 6 -44.71 17.02 0.91
CA PRO A 6 -44.01 16.36 -0.18
C PRO A 6 -42.86 17.25 -0.70
N PRO A 7 -41.68 16.67 -0.99
CA PRO A 7 -40.52 17.44 -1.41
C PRO A 7 -40.81 18.24 -2.67
N THR A 8 -40.58 19.55 -2.60
CA THR A 8 -40.79 20.51 -3.69
C THR A 8 -39.93 20.12 -4.90
N LYS A 9 -40.44 20.23 -6.13
CA LYS A 9 -39.71 19.85 -7.36
C LYS A 9 -38.27 20.39 -7.43
N ALA A 10 -38.04 21.60 -6.91
CA ALA A 10 -36.72 22.22 -6.81
C ALA A 10 -35.71 21.45 -5.92
N SER A 11 -36.15 20.82 -4.82
CA SER A 11 -35.28 20.02 -3.95
C SER A 11 -34.92 18.66 -4.57
N ILE A 12 -35.82 18.10 -5.39
CA ILE A 12 -35.59 16.88 -6.16
C ILE A 12 -34.58 17.15 -7.28
N GLU A 13 -34.72 18.25 -8.04
CA GLU A 13 -33.77 18.66 -9.07
C GLU A 13 -32.38 18.95 -8.49
N GLN A 14 -32.28 19.68 -7.37
CA GLN A 14 -30.99 19.96 -6.72
C GLN A 14 -30.29 18.68 -6.22
N SER A 15 -31.06 17.72 -5.68
CA SER A 15 -30.51 16.43 -5.24
C SER A 15 -30.02 15.57 -6.41
N GLN A 16 -30.73 15.61 -7.54
CA GLN A 16 -30.34 14.89 -8.76
C GLN A 16 -29.10 15.50 -9.44
N VAL A 17 -28.99 16.83 -9.46
CA VAL A 17 -27.81 17.54 -9.99
C VAL A 17 -26.57 17.28 -9.13
N ALA A 18 -26.70 17.34 -7.80
CA ALA A 18 -25.62 17.03 -6.87
C ALA A 18 -25.16 15.55 -6.97
N ALA A 19 -26.09 14.62 -7.11
CA ALA A 19 -25.78 13.20 -7.30
C ALA A 19 -25.06 12.93 -8.63
N ALA A 20 -25.47 13.60 -9.71
CA ALA A 20 -24.82 13.50 -11.02
C ALA A 20 -23.40 14.09 -11.01
N GLU A 21 -23.18 15.19 -10.28
CA GLU A 21 -21.87 15.82 -10.14
C GLU A 21 -20.90 14.94 -9.31
N ASN A 22 -21.38 14.35 -8.21
CA ASN A 22 -20.59 13.40 -7.42
C ASN A 22 -20.25 12.13 -8.19
N THR A 23 -21.19 11.61 -9.00
CA THR A 23 -20.95 10.43 -9.85
C THR A 23 -19.87 10.72 -10.89
N ARG A 24 -19.85 11.92 -11.50
CA ARG A 24 -18.79 12.34 -12.44
C ARG A 24 -17.43 12.48 -11.76
N LYS A 25 -17.37 13.08 -10.56
CA LYS A 25 -16.12 13.22 -9.77
C LYS A 25 -15.55 11.87 -9.35
N LEU A 26 -16.41 10.92 -8.95
CA LEU A 26 -16.03 9.54 -8.66
C LEU A 26 -15.49 8.82 -9.91
N PHE A 27 -16.18 8.94 -11.05
CA PHE A 27 -15.73 8.35 -12.31
C PHE A 27 -14.39 8.92 -12.80
N SER A 28 -14.16 10.22 -12.64
CA SER A 28 -12.87 10.83 -12.99
C SER A 28 -11.75 10.38 -12.05
N GLY A 29 -12.03 10.29 -10.73
CA GLY A 29 -11.07 9.79 -9.75
C GLY A 29 -10.68 8.33 -10.00
N LEU A 30 -11.67 7.47 -10.25
CA LEU A 30 -11.45 6.06 -10.60
C LEU A 30 -10.64 5.91 -11.89
N ARG A 31 -10.91 6.72 -12.91
CA ARG A 31 -10.14 6.73 -14.15
C ARG A 31 -8.68 7.09 -13.92
N VAL A 32 -8.42 8.15 -13.18
CA VAL A 32 -7.04 8.63 -12.90
C VAL A 32 -6.27 7.60 -12.08
N VAL A 33 -6.87 7.05 -11.02
CA VAL A 33 -6.23 6.01 -10.20
C VAL A 33 -5.97 4.74 -11.00
N SER A 34 -6.91 4.32 -11.85
CA SER A 34 -6.74 3.13 -12.70
C SER A 34 -5.63 3.32 -13.75
N LEU A 35 -5.57 4.50 -14.39
CA LEU A 35 -4.51 4.85 -15.35
C LEU A 35 -3.14 4.92 -14.67
N LEU A 36 -3.03 5.59 -13.51
CA LEU A 36 -1.79 5.65 -12.74
C LEU A 36 -1.33 4.27 -12.26
N THR A 37 -2.27 3.41 -11.86
CA THR A 37 -1.97 2.03 -11.46
C THR A 37 -1.48 1.19 -12.64
N LEU A 38 -2.13 1.30 -13.80
CA LEU A 38 -1.70 0.63 -15.04
C LEU A 38 -0.31 1.10 -15.47
N LEU A 39 -0.06 2.41 -15.43
CA LEU A 39 1.21 3.00 -15.81
C LEU A 39 2.33 2.53 -14.87
N SER A 40 2.08 2.49 -13.56
CA SER A 40 3.01 1.95 -12.57
C SER A 40 3.30 0.47 -12.79
N ARG A 41 2.29 -0.33 -13.16
CA ARG A 41 2.49 -1.74 -13.51
C ARG A 41 3.29 -1.92 -14.79
N ILE A 42 3.05 -1.11 -15.82
CA ILE A 42 3.80 -1.16 -17.08
C ILE A 42 5.25 -0.75 -16.85
N LEU A 43 5.50 0.32 -16.10
CA LEU A 43 6.86 0.75 -15.74
C LEU A 43 7.57 -0.31 -14.87
N GLY A 44 6.85 -0.92 -13.93
CA GLY A 44 7.35 -2.05 -13.13
C GLY A 44 7.70 -3.26 -14.00
N MET A 45 6.84 -3.60 -14.97
CA MET A 45 7.11 -4.67 -15.93
C MET A 45 8.30 -4.35 -16.83
N VAL A 46 8.45 -3.12 -17.31
CA VAL A 46 9.60 -2.70 -18.12
C VAL A 46 10.90 -2.79 -17.31
N ARG A 47 10.86 -2.43 -16.03
CA ARG A 47 12.00 -2.62 -15.12
C ARG A 47 12.31 -4.10 -14.91
N ASP A 48 11.31 -4.93 -14.67
CA ASP A 48 11.48 -6.36 -14.42
C ASP A 48 11.94 -7.10 -15.69
N ILE A 49 11.46 -6.70 -16.87
CA ILE A 49 11.92 -7.19 -18.18
C ILE A 49 13.35 -6.69 -18.45
N GLY A 50 13.65 -5.42 -18.14
CA GLY A 50 15.01 -4.87 -18.25
C GLY A 50 16.01 -5.62 -17.37
N MET A 51 15.62 -5.91 -16.14
CA MET A 51 16.37 -6.77 -15.22
C MET A 51 16.48 -8.20 -15.77
N ALA A 52 15.41 -8.79 -16.33
CA ALA A 52 15.46 -10.11 -16.98
C ALA A 52 16.40 -10.14 -18.19
N THR A 53 16.51 -9.05 -18.95
CA THR A 53 17.41 -8.95 -20.11
C THR A 53 18.86 -8.67 -19.71
N LEU A 54 19.10 -8.00 -18.58
CA LEU A 54 20.44 -7.70 -18.06
C LEU A 54 21.01 -8.85 -17.22
N PHE A 55 20.17 -9.57 -16.47
CA PHE A 55 20.55 -10.71 -15.62
C PHE A 55 20.32 -12.08 -16.30
N GLY A 56 19.56 -12.12 -17.40
CA GLY A 56 19.19 -13.34 -18.14
C GLY A 56 18.08 -14.18 -17.48
N ASN A 57 17.43 -15.07 -18.24
CA ASN A 57 16.54 -16.14 -17.74
C ASN A 57 17.34 -17.22 -16.98
N GLY A 58 18.03 -16.83 -15.91
CA GLY A 58 18.87 -17.70 -15.10
C GLY A 58 18.26 -18.02 -13.73
N PRO A 59 18.82 -19.00 -13.00
CA PRO A 59 18.38 -19.42 -11.65
C PRO A 59 18.30 -18.29 -10.61
N ILE A 60 18.94 -17.16 -10.89
CA ILE A 60 18.87 -15.91 -10.11
C ILE A 60 17.46 -15.29 -10.17
N MET A 61 16.84 -15.27 -11.35
CA MET A 61 15.53 -14.65 -11.56
C MET A 61 14.40 -15.45 -10.91
N ASP A 62 14.50 -16.78 -10.91
CA ASP A 62 13.58 -17.66 -10.20
C ASP A 62 13.69 -17.47 -8.68
N SER A 63 14.92 -17.41 -8.17
CA SER A 63 15.18 -17.15 -6.76
C SER A 63 14.69 -15.77 -6.32
N PHE A 64 14.92 -14.73 -7.12
CA PHE A 64 14.41 -13.38 -6.87
C PHE A 64 12.88 -13.34 -6.86
N SER A 65 12.24 -14.00 -7.82
CA SER A 65 10.77 -14.05 -7.91
C SER A 65 10.14 -14.73 -6.70
N VAL A 66 10.79 -15.74 -6.13
CA VAL A 66 10.36 -16.38 -4.87
C VAL A 66 10.63 -15.46 -3.68
N ALA A 67 11.83 -14.89 -3.57
CA ALA A 67 12.22 -13.99 -2.49
C ALA A 67 11.29 -12.76 -2.39
N PHE A 68 10.92 -12.17 -3.52
CA PHE A 68 10.07 -10.97 -3.57
C PHE A 68 8.61 -11.22 -3.13
N LYS A 69 8.14 -12.47 -3.10
CA LYS A 69 6.79 -12.79 -2.64
C LYS A 69 6.57 -12.40 -1.17
N LEU A 70 7.58 -12.55 -0.33
CA LEU A 70 7.45 -12.32 1.11
C LEU A 70 7.18 -10.84 1.45
N PRO A 71 7.99 -9.86 0.98
CA PRO A 71 7.67 -8.44 1.14
C PRO A 71 6.32 -8.06 0.53
N ASN A 72 6.01 -8.62 -0.65
CA ASN A 72 4.76 -8.32 -1.34
C ASN A 72 3.53 -8.87 -0.60
N LEU A 73 3.65 -10.04 0.04
CA LEU A 73 2.59 -10.61 0.88
C LEU A 73 2.32 -9.71 2.09
N MET A 74 3.37 -9.25 2.77
CA MET A 74 3.23 -8.36 3.92
C MET A 74 2.60 -7.02 3.53
N ARG A 75 3.01 -6.44 2.40
CA ARG A 75 2.34 -5.26 1.83
C ARG A 75 0.85 -5.51 1.60
N ARG A 76 0.47 -6.66 1.04
CA ARG A 76 -0.94 -6.99 0.81
C ARG A 76 -1.71 -7.17 2.12
N LEU A 77 -1.12 -7.80 3.14
CA LEU A 77 -1.77 -8.03 4.42
C LEU A 77 -1.94 -6.76 5.24
N LEU A 78 -0.90 -5.93 5.32
CA LEU A 78 -0.84 -4.75 6.19
C LEU A 78 -1.28 -3.47 5.48
N GLY A 79 -1.19 -3.41 4.15
CA GLY A 79 -1.52 -2.23 3.36
C GLY A 79 -2.88 -2.25 2.70
N GLU A 80 -3.25 -3.38 2.12
CA GLU A 80 -4.51 -3.54 1.38
C GLU A 80 -5.52 -4.40 2.16
N GLY A 81 -5.04 -5.20 3.11
CA GLY A 81 -5.81 -6.24 3.80
C GLY A 81 -6.25 -5.85 5.20
N ALA A 82 -5.95 -6.74 6.16
CA ALA A 82 -6.53 -6.74 7.50
C ALA A 82 -6.29 -5.44 8.27
N LEU A 83 -5.06 -4.91 8.25
CA LEU A 83 -4.73 -3.70 9.00
C LEU A 83 -5.53 -2.49 8.49
N SER A 84 -5.60 -2.29 7.17
CA SER A 84 -6.39 -1.21 6.57
C SER A 84 -7.89 -1.34 6.83
N THR A 85 -8.44 -2.55 6.81
CA THR A 85 -9.86 -2.77 7.11
C THR A 85 -10.24 -2.47 8.55
N ALA A 86 -9.34 -2.70 9.51
CA ALA A 86 -9.55 -2.37 10.92
C ALA A 86 -9.24 -0.90 11.24
N PHE A 87 -8.23 -0.34 10.56
CA PHE A 87 -7.76 1.02 10.76
C PHE A 87 -8.80 2.06 10.32
N LEU A 88 -9.37 1.90 9.11
CA LEU A 88 -10.27 2.89 8.52
C LEU A 88 -11.49 3.27 9.39
N PRO A 89 -12.32 2.33 9.87
CA PRO A 89 -13.48 2.67 10.70
C PRO A 89 -13.07 3.29 12.04
N THR A 90 -11.94 2.83 12.62
CA THR A 90 -11.41 3.37 13.87
C THR A 90 -10.94 4.81 13.69
N PHE A 91 -10.25 5.09 12.58
CA PHE A 91 -9.78 6.43 12.23
C PHE A 91 -10.92 7.41 12.01
N ILE A 92 -11.97 7.01 11.27
CA ILE A 92 -13.16 7.85 11.04
C ILE A 92 -13.87 8.13 12.36
N ARG A 93 -14.09 7.11 13.19
CA ARG A 93 -14.72 7.26 14.50
C ARG A 93 -13.96 8.23 15.40
N GLU A 94 -12.63 8.15 15.38
CA GLU A 94 -11.78 9.00 16.19
C GLU A 94 -11.76 10.44 15.68
N LEU A 95 -11.80 10.62 14.36
CA LEU A 95 -11.90 11.92 13.71
C LEU A 95 -13.22 12.63 14.02
N GLU A 96 -14.34 11.89 14.02
CA GLU A 96 -15.69 12.44 14.28
C GLU A 96 -15.92 12.75 15.77
N ASN A 97 -15.48 11.87 16.68
CA ASN A 97 -15.78 12.02 18.11
C ASN A 97 -14.77 12.88 18.86
N GLN A 98 -13.48 12.78 18.51
CA GLN A 98 -12.37 13.39 19.27
C GLN A 98 -11.57 14.40 18.45
N GLY A 99 -11.97 14.63 17.19
CA GLY A 99 -11.37 15.61 16.32
C GLY A 99 -10.03 15.17 15.70
N ARG A 100 -9.45 16.09 14.93
CA ARG A 100 -8.31 15.81 14.06
C ARG A 100 -7.03 15.46 14.81
N GLU A 101 -6.81 16.04 15.99
CA GLU A 101 -5.60 15.77 16.78
C GLU A 101 -5.56 14.32 17.28
N SER A 102 -6.68 13.79 17.77
CA SER A 102 -6.74 12.40 18.25
C SER A 102 -6.59 11.40 17.10
N ALA A 103 -7.19 11.69 15.94
CA ALA A 103 -7.02 10.88 14.74
C ALA A 103 -5.55 10.80 14.28
N TRP A 104 -4.79 11.90 14.36
CA TRP A 104 -3.35 11.89 14.06
C TRP A 104 -2.50 11.15 15.11
N LYS A 105 -2.89 11.18 16.38
CA LYS A 105 -2.27 10.36 17.43
C LYS A 105 -2.47 8.87 17.12
N LEU A 106 -3.65 8.46 16.66
CA LEU A 106 -3.92 7.09 16.23
C LEU A 106 -3.02 6.69 15.05
N VAL A 107 -2.92 7.51 14.00
CA VAL A 107 -2.03 7.27 12.85
C VAL A 107 -0.59 7.07 13.31
N THR A 108 -0.11 7.96 14.17
CA THR A 108 1.27 7.92 14.69
C THR A 108 1.51 6.65 15.51
N ALA A 109 0.57 6.28 16.38
CA ALA A 109 0.65 5.05 17.16
C ALA A 109 0.68 3.81 16.26
N VAL A 110 -0.17 3.76 15.23
CA VAL A 110 -0.20 2.63 14.29
C VAL A 110 1.11 2.55 13.50
N LEU A 111 1.63 3.67 13.00
CA LEU A 111 2.92 3.70 12.29
C LEU A 111 4.08 3.28 13.19
N PHE A 112 4.09 3.72 14.45
CA PHE A 112 5.12 3.35 15.41
C PHE A 112 5.11 1.85 15.71
N TRP A 113 3.94 1.28 16.04
CA TRP A 113 3.81 -0.15 16.29
C TRP A 113 4.09 -0.99 15.04
N LEU A 114 3.66 -0.52 13.86
CA LEU A 114 3.96 -1.16 12.59
C LEU A 114 5.46 -1.17 12.29
N MET A 115 6.16 -0.08 12.60
CA MET A 115 7.62 0.00 12.47
C MET A 115 8.30 -1.01 13.38
N ILE A 116 7.97 -1.04 14.67
CA ILE A 116 8.54 -2.00 15.63
C ILE A 116 8.28 -3.43 15.17
N PHE A 117 7.04 -3.75 14.80
CA PHE A 117 6.67 -5.08 14.32
C PHE A 117 7.43 -5.48 13.05
N SER A 118 7.54 -4.57 12.08
CA SER A 118 8.27 -4.82 10.83
C SER A 118 9.76 -5.02 11.08
N VAL A 119 10.37 -4.23 11.97
CA VAL A 119 11.78 -4.39 12.38
C VAL A 119 12.01 -5.72 13.07
N MET A 120 11.10 -6.14 13.96
CA MET A 120 11.19 -7.45 14.62
C MET A 120 11.09 -8.61 13.60
N ILE A 121 10.16 -8.53 12.65
CA ILE A 121 10.04 -9.53 11.58
C ILE A 121 11.31 -9.58 10.74
N VAL A 122 11.84 -8.42 10.34
CA VAL A 122 13.06 -8.35 9.55
C VAL A 122 14.25 -8.92 10.34
N GLY A 123 14.44 -8.51 11.59
CA GLY A 123 15.51 -9.02 12.44
C GLY A 123 15.42 -10.54 12.64
N ALA A 124 14.23 -11.06 12.95
CA ALA A 124 14.03 -12.49 13.10
C ALA A 124 14.25 -13.26 11.78
N GLY A 125 13.81 -12.70 10.66
CA GLY A 125 14.01 -13.28 9.34
C GLY A 125 15.46 -13.29 8.89
N GLU A 126 16.22 -12.21 9.11
CA GLU A 126 17.66 -12.16 8.83
C GLU A 126 18.42 -13.21 9.64
N ILE A 127 18.16 -13.31 10.95
CA ILE A 127 18.80 -14.30 11.82
C ILE A 127 18.49 -15.72 11.32
N LEU A 128 17.22 -15.99 10.99
CA LEU A 128 16.81 -17.28 10.46
C LEU A 128 17.48 -17.60 9.12
N LEU A 129 17.55 -16.63 8.19
CA LEU A 129 18.16 -16.82 6.88
C LEU A 129 19.68 -17.04 6.99
N ILE A 130 20.37 -16.32 7.87
CA ILE A 130 21.79 -16.54 8.16
C ILE A 130 21.99 -17.96 8.71
N PHE A 131 21.16 -18.38 9.67
CA PHE A 131 21.20 -19.73 10.23
C PHE A 131 20.94 -20.82 9.17
N LEU A 132 19.92 -20.65 8.33
CA LEU A 132 19.63 -21.60 7.25
C LEU A 132 20.74 -21.63 6.19
N SER A 133 21.37 -20.49 5.93
CA SER A 133 22.48 -20.40 4.97
C SER A 133 23.75 -21.08 5.47
N SER A 134 23.97 -21.15 6.79
CA SER A 134 25.16 -21.78 7.39
C SER A 134 25.06 -23.30 7.52
N LEU A 135 23.88 -23.88 7.28
CA LEU A 135 23.71 -25.34 7.24
C LEU A 135 24.44 -25.94 6.04
N GLU A 136 25.25 -26.97 6.28
CA GLU A 136 26.00 -27.68 5.23
C GLU A 136 25.09 -28.38 4.21
N SER A 137 23.85 -28.71 4.61
CA SER A 137 22.84 -29.33 3.74
C SER A 137 22.18 -28.37 2.75
N ALA A 138 22.45 -27.07 2.81
CA ALA A 138 21.87 -26.10 1.90
C ALA A 138 22.50 -26.21 0.49
N SER A 139 21.66 -26.46 -0.52
CA SER A 139 22.09 -26.44 -1.92
C SER A 139 22.58 -25.04 -2.33
N SER A 140 23.40 -24.96 -3.39
CA SER A 140 23.88 -23.68 -3.94
C SER A 140 22.72 -22.75 -4.31
N GLU A 141 21.63 -23.30 -4.84
CA GLU A 141 20.41 -22.58 -5.21
C GLU A 141 19.68 -22.04 -3.97
N ALA A 142 19.55 -22.84 -2.91
CA ALA A 142 18.92 -22.42 -1.66
C ALA A 142 19.71 -21.30 -0.97
N ARG A 143 21.05 -21.39 -0.97
CA ARG A 143 21.92 -20.35 -0.39
C ARG A 143 21.79 -19.03 -1.16
N GLN A 144 21.65 -19.10 -2.49
CA GLN A 144 21.39 -17.92 -3.32
C GLN A 144 20.01 -17.30 -3.04
N LEU A 145 18.97 -18.12 -2.89
CA LEU A 145 17.64 -17.67 -2.49
C LEU A 145 17.66 -16.98 -1.12
N TYR A 146 18.35 -17.54 -0.12
CA TYR A 146 18.42 -16.94 1.21
C TYR A 146 19.12 -15.58 1.18
N TRP A 147 20.22 -15.46 0.42
CA TRP A 147 20.93 -14.19 0.27
C TRP A 147 20.07 -13.12 -0.39
N LEU A 148 19.38 -13.46 -1.49
CA LEU A 148 18.43 -12.56 -2.16
C LEU A 148 17.26 -12.16 -1.25
N THR A 149 16.75 -13.11 -0.45
CA THR A 149 15.65 -12.87 0.48
C THR A 149 16.09 -11.94 1.62
N GLY A 150 17.29 -12.11 2.16
CA GLY A 150 17.87 -11.20 3.15
C GLY A 150 18.06 -9.80 2.58
N LEU A 151 18.57 -9.68 1.36
CA LEU A 151 18.71 -8.37 0.71
C LEU A 151 17.36 -7.63 0.53
N LEU A 152 16.28 -8.37 0.29
CA LEU A 152 14.92 -7.83 0.10
C LEU A 152 14.14 -7.67 1.41
N LEU A 153 14.60 -8.24 2.53
CA LEU A 153 13.89 -8.22 3.80
C LEU A 153 13.79 -6.80 4.37
N PRO A 154 14.86 -5.98 4.42
CA PRO A 154 14.78 -4.59 4.91
C PRO A 154 13.78 -3.73 4.16
N TYR A 155 13.56 -4.01 2.87
CA TYR A 155 12.56 -3.33 2.05
C TYR A 155 11.13 -3.54 2.56
N LEU A 156 10.86 -4.61 3.31
CA LEU A 156 9.58 -4.88 3.98
C LEU A 156 9.17 -3.72 4.92
N ILE A 157 10.10 -3.14 5.67
CA ILE A 157 9.79 -2.06 6.61
C ILE A 157 9.24 -0.86 5.84
N LEU A 158 9.94 -0.47 4.78
CA LEU A 158 9.57 0.68 3.95
C LEU A 158 8.23 0.45 3.26
N ILE A 159 8.01 -0.75 2.72
CA ILE A 159 6.79 -1.05 1.96
C ILE A 159 5.55 -1.10 2.86
N CYS A 160 5.67 -1.61 4.09
CA CYS A 160 4.59 -1.62 5.07
C CYS A 160 4.24 -0.20 5.54
N MET A 161 5.25 0.62 5.83
CA MET A 161 5.03 2.03 6.19
C MET A 161 4.36 2.82 5.06
N ALA A 162 4.87 2.69 3.83
CA ALA A 162 4.29 3.35 2.67
C ALA A 162 2.83 2.94 2.46
N ALA A 163 2.51 1.65 2.66
CA ALA A 163 1.15 1.16 2.52
C ALA A 163 0.20 1.71 3.59
N GLN A 164 0.66 1.83 4.85
CA GLN A 164 -0.14 2.43 5.92
C GLN A 164 -0.37 3.94 5.71
N VAL A 165 0.64 4.66 5.22
CA VAL A 165 0.51 6.07 4.85
C VAL A 165 -0.52 6.22 3.72
N ASN A 166 -0.44 5.37 2.69
CA ASN A 166 -1.44 5.34 1.62
C ASN A 166 -2.85 5.03 2.15
N ALA A 167 -3.01 4.06 3.06
CA ALA A 167 -4.29 3.75 3.69
C ALA A 167 -4.87 4.96 4.45
N THR A 168 -4.02 5.70 5.16
CA THR A 168 -4.40 6.94 5.88
C THR A 168 -4.82 8.05 4.92
N LEU A 169 -4.10 8.24 3.82
CA LEU A 169 -4.46 9.23 2.82
C LEU A 169 -5.78 8.89 2.09
N HIS A 170 -5.99 7.61 1.78
CA HIS A 170 -7.25 7.12 1.23
C HIS A 170 -8.41 7.35 2.22
N ALA A 171 -8.18 7.11 3.52
CA ALA A 171 -9.17 7.36 4.58
C ALA A 171 -9.62 8.82 4.67
N LEU A 172 -8.71 9.76 4.40
CA LEU A 172 -8.96 11.20 4.49
C LEU A 172 -9.69 11.78 3.27
N ASN A 173 -10.10 10.97 2.27
CA ASN A 173 -10.67 11.43 0.99
C ASN A 173 -9.83 12.50 0.26
N HIS A 174 -8.56 12.68 0.66
CA HIS A 174 -7.60 13.55 0.00
C HIS A 174 -6.99 12.78 -1.18
N PHE A 175 -7.78 12.54 -2.24
CA PHE A 175 -7.31 11.90 -3.47
C PHE A 175 -6.18 12.68 -4.17
N SER A 176 -6.02 13.96 -3.86
CA SER A 176 -5.09 14.88 -4.53
C SER A 176 -3.64 14.75 -4.07
N ILE A 177 -3.38 14.44 -2.80
CA ILE A 177 -2.02 14.43 -2.24
C ILE A 177 -1.24 13.14 -2.58
N PRO A 178 -1.81 11.92 -2.46
CA PRO A 178 -1.16 10.68 -2.89
C PRO A 178 -0.93 10.62 -4.39
N ALA A 179 -1.82 11.22 -5.18
CA ALA A 179 -1.68 11.28 -6.64
C ALA A 179 -0.52 12.20 -7.08
N LEU A 180 -0.13 13.16 -6.24
CA LEU A 180 1.00 14.05 -6.50
C LEU A 180 2.34 13.47 -6.07
N LEU A 181 2.38 12.53 -5.11
CA LEU A 181 3.64 11.92 -4.65
C LEU A 181 4.44 11.26 -5.77
N PRO A 182 3.87 10.38 -6.62
CA PRO A 182 4.59 9.79 -7.76
C PRO A 182 5.02 10.84 -8.79
N THR A 183 4.22 11.90 -8.96
CA THR A 183 4.44 12.96 -9.94
C THR A 183 5.59 13.88 -9.53
N ILE A 184 5.68 14.22 -8.25
CA ILE A 184 6.78 15.02 -7.69
C ILE A 184 8.07 14.18 -7.65
N LEU A 185 7.99 12.90 -7.29
CA LEU A 185 9.15 12.01 -7.28
C LEU A 185 9.76 11.84 -8.69
N ASN A 186 8.93 11.78 -9.74
CA ASN A 186 9.37 11.77 -11.15
C ASN A 186 9.86 13.12 -11.68
N LEU A 187 9.63 14.22 -10.96
CA LEU A 187 10.10 15.55 -11.38
C LEU A 187 11.50 15.87 -10.82
N PHE A 188 11.86 15.20 -9.74
CA PHE A 188 13.14 15.34 -9.05
C PHE A 188 14.13 14.19 -9.33
N TRP A 189 13.72 13.22 -10.15
CA TRP A 189 14.55 12.15 -10.69
C TRP A 189 14.54 12.22 -12.21
#